data_AF-A0A7C5T3U5-F1
#
_entry.id   AF-A0A7C5T3U5-F1
#
_cell.length_a   1.000
_cell.length_b   1.000
_cell.length_c   1.000
_cell.angle_alpha   90.00
_cell.angle_beta   90.00
_cell.angle_gamma   90.00
#
_symmetry.space_group_name_H-M   'P 1'
#
loop_
_entity.id
_entity.type
_entity.pdbx_description
1 polymer ?
#
loop_
_entity_poly.entity_id
_entity_poly.type
_entity_poly.pdbx_seq_one_letter_code
_entity_poly.pdbx_strand_id
1 'polypeptide(L)'
;MSGRLSLGKILESRELLYTLLLLSVILPILHPIGIPIEISTRTRDVYNYIEYNLKPGCRVFVEVYYEVAARGELEPNLIALTKHLFDKGCKIVYSSLSAFGVVAFSLFRAGAADLFANKEYGRDYVYLGYIAGGEAASASLAKSIKGTVSVDNYGNRLEDLSLMREVDKATDFDLVIIVSSGTDVFAYYVRQWHTLRSPTAVRSSKRYSTVDRTLRRC
;
A
#
# COMPACT_ATOMS: atom_id res chain seq x y z
N MET A 1 10.74 30.50 54.82
CA MET A 1 11.44 29.89 53.68
C MET A 1 10.42 29.12 52.84
N SER A 2 9.76 29.78 51.88
CA SER A 2 8.84 29.13 50.95
C SER A 2 9.37 29.38 49.55
N GLY A 3 10.14 28.41 49.05
CA GLY A 3 10.64 28.44 47.69
C GLY A 3 9.48 28.16 46.74
N ARG A 4 8.91 29.20 46.13
CA ARG A 4 8.10 29.05 44.92
C ARG A 4 9.02 28.51 43.84
N LEU A 5 9.06 27.19 43.70
CA LEU A 5 9.58 26.55 42.51
C LEU A 5 8.79 27.09 41.31
N SER A 6 9.44 27.94 40.54
CA SER A 6 8.87 28.49 39.31
C SER A 6 8.56 27.33 38.38
N LEU A 7 7.28 27.17 38.02
CA LEU A 7 6.75 26.14 37.13
C LEU A 7 7.55 26.02 35.81
N GLY A 8 8.19 27.11 35.37
CA GLY A 8 9.03 27.16 34.18
C GLY A 8 10.33 26.35 34.27
N LYS A 9 10.97 26.25 35.44
CA LYS A 9 12.24 25.48 35.59
C LYS A 9 12.02 23.97 35.66
N ILE A 10 10.83 23.56 36.10
CA ILE A 10 10.43 22.15 36.19
C ILE A 10 10.16 21.57 34.79
N LEU A 11 9.62 22.38 33.88
CA LEU A 11 9.32 21.99 32.49
C LEU A 11 10.55 21.97 31.56
N GLU A 12 11.66 22.63 31.93
CA GLU A 12 12.93 22.59 31.16
C GLU A 12 13.74 21.30 31.37
N SER A 13 13.40 20.51 32.40
CA SER A 13 14.16 19.31 32.73
C SER A 13 13.73 18.15 31.84
N ARG A 14 14.66 17.64 31.01
CA ARG A 14 14.43 16.48 30.10
C ARG A 14 13.78 15.29 30.81
N GLU A 15 14.13 15.08 32.08
CA GLU A 15 13.58 14.04 32.97
C GLU A 15 12.07 14.17 33.18
N LEU A 16 11.56 15.39 33.32
CA LEU A 16 10.12 15.62 33.48
C LEU A 16 9.36 15.41 32.18
N LEU A 17 9.95 15.84 31.06
CA LEU A 17 9.42 15.56 29.72
C LEU A 17 9.31 14.06 29.46
N TYR A 18 10.35 13.28 29.75
CA TYR A 18 10.31 11.82 29.61
C TYR A 18 9.34 11.17 30.60
N THR A 19 9.22 11.68 31.83
CA THR A 19 8.26 11.16 32.82
C THR A 19 6.82 11.42 32.38
N LEU A 20 6.51 12.62 31.90
CA LEU A 20 5.19 12.94 31.34
C LEU A 20 4.88 12.14 30.09
N LEU A 21 5.86 11.96 29.19
CA LEU A 21 5.71 11.11 28.01
C LEU A 21 5.42 9.65 28.43
N LEU A 22 6.17 9.12 29.39
CA LEU A 22 5.98 7.77 29.91
C LEU A 22 4.59 7.60 30.52
N LEU A 23 4.15 8.54 31.37
CA LEU A 23 2.80 8.53 31.92
C LEU A 23 1.73 8.64 30.84
N SER A 24 1.95 9.44 29.80
CA SER A 24 1.01 9.59 28.68
C SER A 24 0.81 8.31 27.88
N VAL A 25 1.79 7.39 27.89
CA VAL A 25 1.71 6.07 27.25
C VAL A 25 1.17 5.01 28.21
N ILE A 26 1.60 5.01 29.48
CA ILE A 26 1.18 4.01 30.47
C ILE A 26 -0.29 4.17 30.85
N LEU A 27 -0.77 5.40 31.02
CA LEU A 27 -2.15 5.65 31.47
C LEU A 27 -3.20 5.08 30.50
N PRO A 28 -3.14 5.31 29.17
CA PRO A 28 -4.06 4.69 28.22
C PRO A 28 -3.94 3.16 28.14
N ILE A 29 -2.76 2.59 28.44
CA ILE A 29 -2.56 1.14 28.44
C ILE A 29 -3.25 0.50 29.65
N LEU A 30 -3.12 1.08 30.84
CA LEU A 30 -3.75 0.57 32.06
C LEU A 30 -5.26 0.88 32.10
N HIS A 31 -5.67 2.00 31.53
CA HIS A 31 -7.07 2.44 31.46
C HIS A 31 -7.42 2.74 29.99
N PRO A 32 -7.76 1.71 29.18
CA PRO A 32 -8.08 1.89 27.78
C PRO A 32 -9.25 2.85 27.62
N ILE A 33 -8.99 3.96 26.91
CA ILE A 33 -9.88 5.13 26.81
C ILE A 33 -11.11 4.86 25.93
N GLY A 34 -11.31 3.62 25.45
CA GLY A 34 -12.51 3.21 24.73
C GLY A 34 -12.82 4.08 23.51
N ILE A 35 -11.80 4.62 22.85
CA ILE A 35 -11.97 5.55 21.73
C ILE A 35 -12.66 4.80 20.58
N PRO A 36 -13.83 5.24 20.11
CA PRO A 36 -14.50 4.61 18.99
C PRO A 36 -13.64 4.80 17.73
N ILE A 37 -13.18 3.68 17.16
CA ILE A 37 -12.47 3.69 15.88
C ILE A 37 -13.51 3.67 14.77
N GLU A 38 -13.83 4.84 14.23
CA GLU A 38 -14.71 4.94 13.08
C GLU A 38 -14.01 4.49 11.79
N ILE A 39 -14.70 3.68 10.99
CA ILE A 39 -14.21 3.28 9.68
C ILE A 39 -14.30 4.49 8.76
N SER A 40 -13.16 4.93 8.24
CA SER A 40 -13.13 6.06 7.31
C SER A 40 -13.93 5.75 6.03
N THR A 41 -14.57 6.77 5.46
CA THR A 41 -15.32 6.62 4.19
C THR A 41 -14.45 6.02 3.09
N ARG A 42 -13.17 6.42 3.03
CA ARG A 42 -12.20 5.91 2.04
C ARG A 42 -11.89 4.43 2.22
N THR A 43 -11.74 3.97 3.47
CA THR A 43 -11.53 2.55 3.77
C THR A 43 -12.73 1.73 3.31
N ARG A 44 -13.94 2.24 3.58
CA ARG A 44 -15.19 1.60 3.14
C ARG A 44 -15.33 1.57 1.61
N ASP A 45 -14.92 2.63 0.91
CA ASP A 45 -14.95 2.67 -0.55
C ASP A 45 -14.03 1.63 -1.18
N VAL A 46 -12.80 1.46 -0.64
CA VAL A 46 -11.86 0.42 -1.11
C VAL A 46 -12.44 -0.98 -0.87
N TYR A 47 -12.97 -1.23 0.34
CA TYR A 47 -13.60 -2.50 0.67
C TYR A 47 -14.76 -2.82 -0.29
N ASN A 48 -15.66 -1.86 -0.49
CA ASN A 48 -16.82 -2.01 -1.37
C ASN A 48 -16.42 -2.21 -2.82
N TYR A 49 -15.36 -1.54 -3.29
CA TYR A 49 -14.86 -1.72 -4.64
C TYR A 49 -14.35 -3.15 -4.85
N ILE A 50 -13.55 -3.67 -3.91
CA ILE A 50 -13.08 -5.07 -3.98
C ILE A 50 -14.28 -6.04 -3.93
N GLU A 51 -15.27 -5.74 -3.09
CA GLU A 51 -16.40 -6.65 -2.88
C GLU A 51 -17.41 -6.67 -4.04
N TYR A 52 -17.73 -5.51 -4.60
CA TYR A 52 -18.86 -5.37 -5.52
C TYR A 52 -18.45 -5.07 -6.96
N ASN A 53 -17.24 -4.53 -7.18
CA ASN A 53 -16.80 -4.13 -8.52
C ASN A 53 -15.82 -5.12 -9.14
N LEU A 54 -15.05 -5.86 -8.32
CA LEU A 54 -14.12 -6.87 -8.80
C LEU A 54 -14.80 -8.24 -8.96
N LYS A 55 -14.53 -8.88 -10.09
CA LYS A 55 -15.00 -10.24 -10.39
C LYS A 55 -13.95 -11.27 -9.95
N PRO A 56 -14.35 -12.52 -9.63
CA PRO A 56 -13.38 -13.60 -9.42
C PRO A 56 -12.44 -13.74 -10.62
N GLY A 57 -11.16 -14.01 -10.36
CA GLY A 57 -10.12 -14.00 -11.38
C GLY A 57 -9.62 -12.61 -11.79
N CYS A 58 -9.99 -11.56 -11.04
CA CYS A 58 -9.46 -10.21 -11.30
C CYS A 58 -7.94 -10.18 -11.16
N ARG A 59 -7.29 -9.26 -11.88
CA ARG A 59 -5.83 -9.09 -11.87
C ARG A 59 -5.52 -7.79 -11.15
N VAL A 60 -4.74 -7.87 -10.08
CA VAL A 60 -4.40 -6.71 -9.25
C VAL A 60 -2.90 -6.51 -9.25
N PHE A 61 -2.49 -5.27 -9.44
CA PHE A 61 -1.10 -4.85 -9.31
C PHE A 61 -0.90 -4.22 -7.94
N VAL A 62 0.13 -4.65 -7.20
CA VAL A 62 0.42 -4.16 -5.85
C VAL A 62 1.86 -3.68 -5.77
N GLU A 63 2.03 -2.39 -5.51
CA GLU A 63 3.31 -1.78 -5.26
C GLU A 63 3.65 -1.84 -3.76
N VAL A 64 4.78 -2.46 -3.44
CA VAL A 64 5.34 -2.57 -2.09
C VAL A 64 6.51 -1.59 -1.98
N TYR A 65 6.23 -0.42 -1.40
CA TYR A 65 7.17 0.68 -1.25
C TYR A 65 7.30 1.13 0.21
N TYR A 66 7.89 0.30 1.06
CA TYR A 66 8.14 0.71 2.43
C TYR A 66 9.40 0.08 3.00
N GLU A 67 9.94 0.76 4.00
CA GLU A 67 11.09 0.31 4.77
C GLU A 67 10.62 -0.43 6.03
N VAL A 68 11.52 -1.21 6.63
CA VAL A 68 11.24 -1.97 7.86
C VAL A 68 10.74 -1.07 8.99
N ALA A 69 11.18 0.18 9.05
CA ALA A 69 10.74 1.17 10.04
C ALA A 69 9.24 1.51 9.95
N ALA A 70 8.65 1.46 8.74
CA ALA A 70 7.23 1.73 8.51
C ALA A 70 6.36 0.46 8.50
N ARG A 71 6.97 -0.71 8.68
CA ARG A 71 6.30 -2.02 8.58
C ARG A 71 5.14 -2.15 9.57
N GLY A 72 5.30 -1.64 10.79
CA GLY A 72 4.27 -1.71 11.83
C GLY A 72 2.95 -1.01 11.46
N GLU A 73 3.00 -0.02 10.56
CA GLU A 73 1.83 0.68 10.06
C GLU A 73 1.32 0.09 8.74
N LEU A 74 2.22 -0.30 7.84
CA LEU A 74 1.88 -0.60 6.45
C LEU A 74 1.64 -2.09 6.16
N GLU A 75 2.37 -2.99 6.82
CA GLU A 75 2.25 -4.44 6.59
C GLU A 75 0.89 -5.00 7.01
N PRO A 76 0.26 -4.59 8.13
CA PRO A 76 -1.09 -5.05 8.46
C PRO A 76 -2.13 -4.69 7.38
N ASN A 77 -1.97 -3.52 6.75
CA ASN A 77 -2.83 -3.10 5.65
C ASN A 77 -2.61 -3.98 4.40
N LEU A 78 -1.36 -4.26 4.06
CA LEU A 78 -1.01 -5.14 2.93
C LEU A 78 -1.54 -6.57 3.15
N ILE A 79 -1.44 -7.09 4.37
CA ILE A 79 -1.98 -8.40 4.79
C ILE A 79 -3.50 -8.42 4.61
N ALA A 80 -4.21 -7.41 5.13
CA ALA A 80 -5.67 -7.34 5.02
C ALA A 80 -6.15 -7.26 3.56
N LEU A 81 -5.51 -6.43 2.74
CA LEU A 81 -5.82 -6.30 1.32
C LEU A 81 -5.52 -7.57 0.55
N THR A 82 -4.36 -8.18 0.77
CA THR A 82 -3.97 -9.44 0.13
C THR A 82 -4.95 -10.55 0.46
N LYS A 83 -5.33 -10.68 1.74
CA LYS A 83 -6.35 -11.65 2.17
C LYS A 83 -7.68 -11.44 1.44
N HIS A 84 -8.21 -10.20 1.44
CA HIS A 84 -9.49 -9.89 0.79
C HIS A 84 -9.47 -10.22 -0.71
N LEU A 85 -8.38 -9.88 -1.40
CA LEU A 85 -8.20 -10.19 -2.82
C LEU A 85 -8.09 -11.69 -3.09
N PHE A 86 -7.35 -12.42 -2.26
CA PHE A 86 -7.20 -13.87 -2.37
C PHE A 86 -8.49 -14.64 -2.07
N ASP A 87 -9.28 -14.17 -1.10
CA ASP A 87 -10.60 -14.71 -0.79
C ASP A 87 -11.59 -14.45 -1.94
N LYS A 88 -11.45 -13.31 -2.64
CA LYS A 88 -12.20 -13.02 -3.88
C LYS A 88 -11.76 -13.85 -5.09
N GLY A 89 -10.64 -14.56 -4.99
CA GLY A 89 -10.06 -15.36 -6.08
C GLY A 89 -9.32 -14.53 -7.11
N CYS A 90 -8.80 -13.35 -6.75
CA CYS A 90 -7.99 -12.53 -7.63
C CYS A 90 -6.53 -13.00 -7.65
N LYS A 91 -5.86 -12.71 -8.77
CA LYS A 91 -4.43 -12.95 -8.98
C LYS A 91 -3.65 -11.66 -8.79
N ILE A 92 -2.49 -11.74 -8.14
CA ILE A 92 -1.76 -10.53 -7.68
C ILE A 92 -0.35 -10.48 -8.25
N VAL A 93 -0.01 -9.39 -8.94
CA VAL A 93 1.36 -9.08 -9.33
C VAL A 93 1.91 -8.02 -8.39
N TYR A 94 2.98 -8.36 -7.67
CA TYR A 94 3.68 -7.45 -6.78
C TYR A 94 4.93 -6.86 -7.43
N SER A 95 5.22 -5.60 -7.16
CA SER A 95 6.48 -4.94 -7.52
C SER A 95 6.99 -4.05 -6.41
N SER A 96 8.24 -3.59 -6.56
CA SER A 96 8.82 -2.57 -5.71
C SER A 96 9.66 -1.60 -6.52
N LEU A 97 9.38 -0.30 -6.40
CA LEU A 97 10.21 0.81 -6.89
C LEU A 97 11.18 1.30 -5.81
N SER A 98 11.14 0.73 -4.60
CA SER A 98 12.11 0.95 -3.52
C SER A 98 13.08 -0.22 -3.43
N ALA A 99 14.36 0.07 -3.22
CA ALA A 99 15.38 -0.94 -2.98
C ALA A 99 15.10 -1.79 -1.73
N PHE A 100 14.39 -1.23 -0.74
CA PHE A 100 13.98 -1.95 0.47
C PHE A 100 12.80 -2.90 0.24
N GLY A 101 12.11 -2.77 -0.89
CA GLY A 101 10.91 -3.53 -1.19
C GLY A 101 11.11 -5.05 -1.22
N VAL A 102 12.29 -5.52 -1.63
CA VAL A 102 12.62 -6.97 -1.64
C VAL A 102 12.61 -7.54 -0.23
N VAL A 103 13.24 -6.83 0.72
CA VAL A 103 13.26 -7.23 2.14
C VAL A 103 11.86 -7.10 2.74
N ALA A 104 11.15 -6.01 2.43
CA ALA A 104 9.79 -5.78 2.90
C ALA A 104 8.82 -6.88 2.44
N PHE A 105 8.86 -7.26 1.16
CA PHE A 105 8.03 -8.32 0.61
C PHE A 105 8.39 -9.69 1.20
N SER A 106 9.68 -9.98 1.38
CA SER A 106 10.13 -11.23 2.00
C SER A 106 9.60 -11.37 3.44
N LEU A 107 9.70 -10.30 4.24
CA LEU A 107 9.18 -10.27 5.61
C LEU A 107 7.65 -10.38 5.65
N PHE A 108 6.96 -9.65 4.77
CA PHE A 108 5.50 -9.73 4.63
C PHE A 108 5.05 -11.15 4.29
N ARG A 109 5.67 -11.79 3.30
CA ARG A 109 5.34 -13.17 2.89
C ARG A 109 5.59 -14.17 4.00
N ALA A 110 6.70 -14.02 4.74
CA ALA A 110 7.02 -14.88 5.87
C ALA A 110 6.06 -14.68 7.05
N GLY A 111 5.71 -13.43 7.36
CA GLY A 111 4.80 -13.08 8.46
C GLY A 111 3.34 -13.45 8.19
N ALA A 112 2.97 -13.64 6.92
CA ALA A 112 1.62 -14.00 6.49
C ALA A 112 1.58 -15.33 5.71
N ALA A 113 2.44 -16.28 6.07
CA ALA A 113 2.60 -17.55 5.35
C ALA A 113 1.27 -18.30 5.10
N ASP A 114 0.35 -18.26 6.06
CA ASP A 114 -0.97 -18.90 5.96
C ASP A 114 -1.80 -18.36 4.79
N LEU A 115 -1.67 -17.07 4.44
CA LEU A 115 -2.35 -16.48 3.29
C LEU A 115 -1.86 -17.05 1.96
N PHE A 116 -0.59 -17.47 1.92
CA PHE A 116 0.07 -17.99 0.73
C PHE A 116 0.08 -19.52 0.68
N ALA A 117 -0.27 -20.21 1.76
CA ALA A 117 -0.21 -21.67 1.87
C ALA A 117 -1.00 -22.40 0.78
N ASN A 118 -2.16 -21.84 0.40
CA ASN A 118 -3.04 -22.38 -0.65
C ASN A 118 -2.92 -21.62 -1.98
N LYS A 119 -1.83 -20.88 -2.19
CA LYS A 119 -1.59 -20.06 -3.39
C LYS A 119 -0.34 -20.52 -4.12
N GLU A 120 -0.46 -20.71 -5.42
CA GLU A 120 0.60 -21.19 -6.28
C GLU A 120 1.40 -20.00 -6.87
N TYR A 121 2.69 -19.94 -6.59
CA TYR A 121 3.57 -18.91 -7.16
C TYR A 121 3.65 -19.05 -8.69
N GLY A 122 3.60 -17.95 -9.42
CA GLY A 122 3.57 -17.94 -10.89
C GLY A 122 2.17 -18.07 -11.49
N ARG A 123 1.18 -18.53 -10.72
CA ARG A 123 -0.22 -18.65 -11.14
C ARG A 123 -1.15 -17.71 -10.38
N ASP A 124 -1.11 -17.73 -9.06
CA ASP A 124 -1.98 -16.91 -8.21
C ASP A 124 -1.30 -15.60 -7.81
N TYR A 125 0.02 -15.61 -7.67
CA TYR A 125 0.79 -14.40 -7.41
C TYR A 125 2.21 -14.47 -7.97
N VAL A 126 2.78 -13.31 -8.29
CA VAL A 126 4.15 -13.13 -8.77
C VAL A 126 4.77 -11.92 -8.08
N TYR A 127 6.06 -11.99 -7.76
CA TYR A 127 6.81 -10.82 -7.28
C TYR A 127 7.93 -10.47 -8.26
N LEU A 128 7.79 -9.31 -8.90
CA LEU A 128 8.73 -8.82 -9.90
C LEU A 128 10.07 -8.36 -9.28
N GLY A 129 10.09 -8.05 -7.99
CA GLY A 129 11.28 -7.56 -7.31
C GLY A 129 11.44 -6.05 -7.36
N TYR A 130 12.67 -5.60 -7.09
CA TYR A 130 13.03 -4.19 -7.17
C TYR A 130 13.29 -3.75 -8.62
N ILE A 131 12.66 -2.66 -9.02
CA ILE A 131 12.76 -2.07 -10.35
C ILE A 131 13.24 -0.63 -10.19
N ALA A 132 14.48 -0.37 -10.60
CA ALA A 132 15.11 0.93 -10.48
C ALA A 132 14.57 1.93 -11.52
N GLY A 133 14.51 3.22 -11.15
CA GLY A 133 14.13 4.31 -12.06
C GLY A 133 12.93 5.15 -11.61
N GLY A 134 12.35 4.88 -10.44
CA GLY A 134 11.29 5.71 -9.84
C GLY A 134 10.11 5.92 -10.78
N GLU A 135 9.77 7.18 -11.08
CA GLU A 135 8.66 7.51 -11.98
C GLU A 135 8.85 6.93 -13.39
N ALA A 136 10.07 6.95 -13.93
CA ALA A 136 10.34 6.39 -15.25
C ALA A 136 10.12 4.87 -15.28
N ALA A 137 10.48 4.18 -14.19
CA ALA A 137 10.17 2.76 -14.03
C ALA A 137 8.66 2.50 -13.94
N SER A 138 7.94 3.32 -13.17
CA SER A 138 6.47 3.26 -13.11
C SER A 138 5.83 3.44 -14.49
N ALA A 139 6.34 4.37 -15.31
CA ALA A 139 5.88 4.62 -16.68
C ALA A 139 6.19 3.45 -17.63
N SER A 140 7.40 2.90 -17.55
CA SER A 140 7.79 1.72 -18.33
C SER A 140 6.91 0.51 -17.99
N LEU A 141 6.65 0.26 -16.70
CA LEU A 141 5.75 -0.81 -16.26
C LEU A 141 4.32 -0.59 -16.74
N ALA A 142 3.84 0.65 -16.74
CA ALA A 142 2.51 0.94 -17.26
C ALA A 142 2.37 0.59 -18.75
N LYS A 143 3.43 0.79 -19.52
CA LYS A 143 3.48 0.53 -20.97
C LYS A 143 3.64 -0.95 -21.30
N SER A 144 4.56 -1.64 -20.61
CA SER A 144 4.80 -3.08 -20.76
C SER A 144 5.69 -3.58 -19.63
N ILE A 145 5.16 -4.47 -18.79
CA ILE A 145 5.88 -5.14 -17.72
C ILE A 145 6.97 -6.03 -18.31
N LYS A 146 6.64 -6.86 -19.32
CA LYS A 146 7.62 -7.76 -19.96
C LYS A 146 8.67 -7.01 -20.77
N GLY A 147 8.36 -5.80 -21.23
CA GLY A 147 9.33 -4.89 -21.84
C GLY A 147 10.24 -4.18 -20.82
N THR A 148 9.84 -4.14 -19.54
CA THR A 148 10.61 -3.49 -18.47
C THR A 148 11.46 -4.48 -17.69
N VAL A 149 10.93 -5.68 -17.45
CA VAL A 149 11.54 -6.72 -16.63
C VAL A 149 11.47 -8.05 -17.40
N SER A 150 12.58 -8.78 -17.46
CA SER A 150 12.65 -10.07 -18.17
C SER A 150 12.55 -11.28 -17.25
N VAL A 151 12.97 -11.14 -15.99
CA VAL A 151 12.92 -12.17 -14.95
C VAL A 151 12.33 -11.61 -13.65
N ASP A 152 11.60 -12.44 -12.91
CA ASP A 152 11.08 -12.06 -11.61
C ASP A 152 12.17 -12.02 -10.54
N ASN A 153 11.80 -11.68 -9.29
CA ASN A 153 12.75 -11.60 -8.18
C ASN A 153 13.47 -12.93 -7.87
N TYR A 154 12.91 -14.07 -8.28
CA TYR A 154 13.47 -15.40 -8.03
C TYR A 154 14.20 -15.97 -9.25
N GLY A 155 14.36 -15.19 -10.32
CA GLY A 155 15.06 -15.58 -11.54
C GLY A 155 14.21 -16.36 -12.55
N ASN A 156 12.90 -16.47 -12.34
CA ASN A 156 12.01 -17.10 -13.31
C ASN A 156 11.76 -16.14 -14.47
N ARG A 157 11.81 -16.65 -15.71
CA ARG A 157 11.41 -15.85 -16.88
C ARG A 157 9.92 -15.55 -16.78
N LEU A 158 9.52 -14.31 -17.05
CA LEU A 158 8.11 -13.91 -16.98
C LEU A 158 7.24 -14.74 -17.96
N GLU A 159 7.79 -15.16 -19.10
CA GLU A 159 7.09 -15.98 -20.08
C GLU A 159 6.73 -17.38 -19.56
N ASP A 160 7.43 -17.88 -18.54
CA ASP A 160 7.19 -19.19 -17.94
C ASP A 160 6.11 -19.13 -16.84
N LEU A 161 5.81 -17.93 -16.34
CA LEU A 161 4.82 -17.71 -15.29
C LEU A 161 3.42 -17.53 -15.90
N SER A 162 2.50 -18.45 -15.59
CA SER A 162 1.12 -18.46 -16.10
C SER A 162 0.40 -17.12 -15.95
N LEU A 163 0.53 -16.45 -14.80
CA LEU A 163 -0.07 -15.14 -14.54
C LEU A 163 0.47 -14.06 -15.49
N MET A 164 1.77 -14.05 -15.77
CA MET A 164 2.42 -13.04 -16.61
C MET A 164 2.16 -13.23 -18.11
N ARG A 165 1.55 -14.35 -18.50
CA ARG A 165 0.98 -14.52 -19.85
C ARG A 165 -0.33 -13.76 -20.03
N GLU A 166 -1.07 -13.54 -18.95
CA GLU A 166 -2.40 -12.90 -18.96
C GLU A 166 -2.33 -11.37 -18.85
N VAL A 167 -1.19 -10.82 -18.38
CA VAL A 167 -1.01 -9.37 -18.15
C VAL A 167 0.31 -8.88 -18.72
N ASP A 168 0.31 -7.67 -19.28
CA ASP A 168 1.53 -6.97 -19.66
C ASP A 168 1.47 -5.46 -19.42
N LYS A 169 0.32 -4.83 -19.63
CA LYS A 169 0.17 -3.37 -19.58
C LYS A 169 -0.68 -2.96 -18.39
N ALA A 170 -0.61 -1.69 -17.99
CA ALA A 170 -1.46 -1.13 -16.93
C ALA A 170 -2.96 -1.39 -17.16
N THR A 171 -3.41 -1.37 -18.41
CA THR A 171 -4.82 -1.59 -18.79
C THR A 171 -5.30 -3.02 -18.61
N ASP A 172 -4.40 -3.99 -18.39
CA ASP A 172 -4.75 -5.39 -18.17
C ASP A 172 -5.11 -5.67 -16.71
N PHE A 173 -4.81 -4.73 -15.80
CA PHE A 173 -5.15 -4.83 -14.39
C PHE A 173 -6.47 -4.15 -14.07
N ASP A 174 -7.25 -4.78 -13.20
CA ASP A 174 -8.54 -4.30 -12.75
C ASP A 174 -8.38 -3.30 -11.59
N LEU A 175 -7.30 -3.43 -10.82
CA LEU A 175 -6.98 -2.56 -9.68
C LEU A 175 -5.46 -2.40 -9.51
N VAL A 176 -5.04 -1.20 -9.08
CA VAL A 176 -3.67 -0.90 -8.65
C VAL A 176 -3.71 -0.44 -7.20
N ILE A 177 -2.92 -1.10 -6.35
CA ILE A 177 -2.78 -0.77 -4.92
C ILE A 177 -1.34 -0.34 -4.67
N ILE A 178 -1.17 0.72 -3.90
CA ILE A 178 0.14 1.27 -3.56
C ILE A 178 0.23 1.30 -2.04
N VAL A 179 1.13 0.48 -1.50
CA VAL A 179 1.45 0.47 -0.07
C VAL A 179 2.79 1.18 0.09
N SER A 180 2.73 2.44 0.53
CA SER A 180 3.90 3.32 0.50
C SER A 180 4.10 4.09 1.78
N SER A 181 5.36 4.20 2.24
CA SER A 181 5.79 5.18 3.25
C SER A 181 6.22 6.53 2.61
N GLY A 182 6.33 6.59 1.28
CA GLY A 182 6.64 7.80 0.51
C GLY A 182 5.40 8.39 -0.19
N THR A 183 5.34 9.72 -0.28
CA THR A 183 4.22 10.44 -0.93
C THR A 183 4.39 10.60 -2.45
N ASP A 184 5.61 10.48 -2.93
CA ASP A 184 6.03 10.58 -4.33
C ASP A 184 5.52 9.42 -5.19
N VAL A 185 5.58 8.19 -4.67
CA VAL A 185 5.20 6.99 -5.41
C VAL A 185 3.75 7.01 -5.84
N PHE A 186 2.85 7.44 -4.94
CA PHE A 186 1.44 7.60 -5.29
C PHE A 186 1.25 8.52 -6.51
N ALA A 187 2.00 9.62 -6.57
CA ALA A 187 1.93 10.57 -7.68
C ALA A 187 2.49 9.98 -8.99
N TYR A 188 3.40 9.00 -8.95
CA TYR A 188 3.88 8.30 -10.15
C TYR A 188 2.75 7.47 -10.77
N TYR A 189 2.13 6.59 -9.98
CA TYR A 189 1.06 5.74 -10.49
C TYR A 189 -0.14 6.55 -10.98
N VAL A 190 -0.53 7.62 -10.28
CA VAL A 190 -1.63 8.47 -10.75
C VAL A 190 -1.33 9.12 -12.11
N ARG A 191 -0.07 9.49 -12.40
CA ARG A 191 0.34 10.12 -13.66
C ARG A 191 0.66 9.13 -14.79
N GLN A 192 1.10 7.93 -14.44
CA GLN A 192 1.61 6.97 -15.43
C GLN A 192 0.63 5.83 -15.69
N TRP A 193 -0.17 5.43 -14.69
CA TRP A 193 -1.12 4.32 -14.77
C TRP A 193 -2.55 4.82 -14.99
N HIS A 194 -2.72 5.65 -16.02
CA HIS A 194 -4.05 6.06 -16.49
C HIS A 194 -4.72 4.89 -17.20
N THR A 195 -5.50 4.09 -16.47
CA THR A 195 -6.37 3.10 -17.09
C THR A 195 -7.60 3.83 -17.65
N LEU A 196 -7.88 3.66 -18.95
CA LEU A 196 -9.07 4.19 -19.62
C LEU A 196 -10.41 3.68 -19.02
N ARG A 197 -10.36 2.78 -18.02
CA ARG A 197 -11.51 2.03 -17.50
C ARG A 197 -11.81 2.17 -16.01
N SER A 198 -11.09 3.00 -15.23
CA SER A 198 -11.43 3.19 -13.81
C SER A 198 -12.02 4.57 -13.53
N PRO A 199 -13.34 4.70 -13.34
CA PRO A 199 -13.96 5.95 -12.91
C PRO A 199 -13.87 6.09 -11.39
N THR A 200 -12.70 5.94 -10.76
CA THR A 200 -12.43 6.39 -9.38
C THR A 200 -10.98 6.12 -8.99
N ALA A 201 -10.07 7.02 -9.37
CA ALA A 201 -8.89 7.23 -8.54
C ALA A 201 -9.39 7.83 -7.22
N VAL A 202 -9.34 7.07 -6.11
CA VAL A 202 -9.58 7.63 -4.78
C VAL A 202 -8.42 8.57 -4.47
N ARG A 203 -8.63 9.83 -4.82
CA ARG A 203 -7.66 10.92 -4.76
C ARG A 203 -7.56 11.44 -3.33
N SER A 204 -6.44 11.19 -2.67
CA SER A 204 -6.06 11.89 -1.43
C SER A 204 -5.16 13.08 -1.77
N SER A 205 -5.76 14.22 -2.12
CA SER A 205 -5.07 15.51 -2.06
C SER A 205 -6.05 16.59 -1.61
N LYS A 206 -5.81 17.12 -0.40
CA LYS A 206 -6.63 18.11 0.32
C LYS A 206 -6.62 19.51 -0.32
N ARG A 207 -6.54 19.64 -1.64
CA ARG A 207 -6.50 20.92 -2.36
C ARG A 207 -7.18 20.82 -3.73
N TYR A 208 -8.46 21.19 -3.77
CA TYR A 208 -9.06 22.17 -4.69
C TYR A 208 -10.59 21.98 -4.66
N SER A 209 -11.24 22.81 -3.84
CA SER A 209 -12.64 23.14 -3.99
C SER A 209 -12.78 24.10 -5.17
N THR A 210 -13.04 23.59 -6.38
CA THR A 210 -13.78 24.39 -7.36
C THR A 210 -14.55 23.45 -8.27
N VAL A 211 -15.87 23.60 -8.16
CA VAL A 211 -16.92 23.12 -9.04
C VAL A 211 -16.52 23.30 -10.51
N ASP A 212 -16.47 22.22 -11.27
CA ASP A 212 -16.84 22.29 -12.69
C ASP A 212 -17.88 21.21 -12.96
N ARG A 213 -19.10 21.70 -13.16
CA ARG A 213 -20.34 20.96 -13.29
C ARG A 213 -20.80 21.12 -14.73
N THR A 214 -19.99 20.66 -15.66
CA THR A 214 -20.36 20.73 -17.08
C THR A 214 -19.61 19.66 -17.84
N LEU A 215 -20.31 18.57 -18.19
CA LEU A 215 -20.13 17.72 -19.38
C LEU A 215 -20.89 16.39 -19.16
N ARG A 216 -22.22 16.49 -19.12
CA ARG A 216 -23.13 15.42 -19.54
C ARG A 216 -23.95 15.98 -20.69
N ARG A 217 -23.55 15.66 -21.93
CA ARG A 217 -24.34 15.60 -23.17
C ARG A 217 -23.37 15.56 -24.36
N CYS A 218 -23.15 14.36 -24.88
CA CYS A 218 -23.10 14.00 -26.30
C CYS A 218 -23.10 12.47 -26.35
#